data_AF-A0A341D315-F1
#
_entry.id   AF-A0A341D315-F1
#
_cell.length_a   1.000
_cell.length_b   1.000
_cell.length_c   1.000
_cell.angle_alpha   90.00
_cell.angle_beta   90.00
_cell.angle_gamma   90.00
#
_symmetry.space_group_name_H-M   'P 1'
#
loop_
_entity.id
_entity.type
_entity.pdbx_description
1 polymer ?
#
loop_
_entity_poly.entity_id
_entity_poly.type
_entity_poly.pdbx_seq_one_letter_code
_entity_poly.pdbx_strand_id
1 'polypeptide(L)'
;MLGFPSEKRVNVAFYSWAVLASSCLCTVASASASIRASTLKPYRTRLLSGKSRRAFLPIGFFCCRRSPWTSPPSRLLAQRQQHSFGLHGVACVGTEAHLSLCSLEFYRANDTTRCPGGGPAVVSCVPSPLYAASSGQKKQQSKPQGEARVRLKGGAHPGEGRVEVLKAGTWGTVCDRKWDLQAASVVCRELGFGSAREALSGARMGQGMGAIHLSEVRCSGQEPSLWKCPHRNITAEDCSHSQDAGVRCNLPYTGVETKIRLSGGRSRHEGRVEVQTGGPGSLRWGLICGDDWGTLEAMVACRQLGLGYANHGLQETWYWDSGNITEVVMSGVHCTGTELSLDQCAHHGTHVACKRTGSHFTAGVICSETASDLLLHSALVQETAYIEDRPLHMLYCAAEENCLASSARSANWPYGHRRLLRFSSQIHNLGRADFRPKAGRHSWVWHECHGHYHSMDIFTHYDILTPNGTKVAEGHKASFCLEDTECQEDVSKRYECANFGEQGITVGCWDLYRHDIDCQWIDITDVKPGNYILQVVINPNFEVAESDFTNNAMKCNCKYDGHRIWVHNCHIGDAFSEEANRRFERYPGQTSNQII
;
A
#
# COMPACT_ATOMS: atom_id res chain seq x y z
N MET A 1 31.33 -26.78 -11.43
CA MET A 1 32.29 -26.50 -10.34
C MET A 1 32.30 -24.98 -10.21
N LEU A 2 31.95 -24.30 -9.12
CA LEU A 2 31.82 -24.61 -7.70
C LEU A 2 30.49 -24.03 -7.17
N GLY A 3 29.78 -24.79 -6.34
CA GLY A 3 28.48 -24.42 -5.76
C GLY A 3 28.61 -23.69 -4.42
N PHE A 4 27.68 -22.77 -4.17
CA PHE A 4 27.47 -22.10 -2.89
C PHE A 4 26.56 -22.95 -1.98
N PRO A 5 26.91 -23.16 -0.69
CA PRO A 5 26.01 -23.79 0.27
C PRO A 5 25.32 -22.77 1.20
N SER A 6 24.12 -23.16 1.66
CA SER A 6 23.40 -22.74 2.86
C SER A 6 22.23 -21.74 2.74
N GLU A 7 21.13 -22.21 2.14
CA GLU A 7 19.79 -21.94 2.71
C GLU A 7 19.69 -22.58 4.10
N LYS A 8 19.54 -21.77 5.16
CA LYS A 8 19.01 -22.25 6.44
C LYS A 8 17.49 -22.10 6.41
N ARG A 9 16.76 -23.20 6.15
CA ARG A 9 15.32 -23.26 6.39
C ARG A 9 15.06 -23.06 7.88
N VAL A 10 14.42 -21.95 8.22
CA VAL A 10 13.87 -21.68 9.55
C VAL A 10 12.66 -22.59 9.76
N ASN A 11 12.68 -23.38 10.83
CA ASN A 11 11.61 -24.30 11.16
C ASN A 11 10.48 -23.53 11.87
N VAL A 12 9.40 -23.24 11.14
CA VAL A 12 8.25 -22.41 11.58
C VAL A 12 7.50 -23.04 12.77
N ALA A 13 7.71 -24.34 13.05
CA ALA A 13 7.04 -25.05 14.14
C ALA A 13 7.44 -24.60 15.57
N PHE A 14 8.52 -23.83 15.74
CA PHE A 14 8.94 -23.37 17.07
C PHE A 14 8.09 -22.22 17.64
N TYR A 15 7.35 -21.49 16.79
CA TYR A 15 6.55 -20.34 17.21
C TYR A 15 5.10 -20.66 17.61
N SER A 16 4.63 -21.91 17.43
CA SER A 16 3.22 -22.25 17.65
C SER A 16 2.87 -22.72 19.07
N TRP A 17 3.83 -22.87 19.98
CA TRP A 17 3.59 -23.48 21.29
C TRP A 17 3.52 -22.51 22.49
N ALA A 18 3.64 -21.20 22.27
CA ALA A 18 3.66 -20.21 23.37
C ALA A 18 2.34 -19.42 23.57
N VAL A 19 1.27 -19.69 22.82
CA VAL A 19 0.06 -18.82 22.79
C VAL A 19 -1.21 -19.45 23.40
N LEU A 20 -1.16 -20.68 23.93
CA LEU A 20 -2.35 -21.36 24.49
C LEU A 20 -2.50 -21.33 26.02
N ALA A 21 -1.87 -20.37 26.71
CA ALA A 21 -2.08 -20.19 28.15
C ALA A 21 -2.16 -18.71 28.54
N SER A 22 -3.27 -18.06 28.19
CA SER A 22 -3.64 -16.76 28.78
C SER A 22 -5.16 -16.69 28.93
N SER A 23 -5.67 -17.53 29.81
CA SER A 23 -6.98 -17.42 30.43
C SER A 23 -6.90 -17.91 31.88
N CYS A 24 -6.06 -17.23 32.67
CA CYS A 24 -6.19 -17.24 34.13
C CYS A 24 -5.67 -15.91 34.68
N LEU A 25 -6.59 -15.12 35.24
CA LEU A 25 -6.24 -14.05 36.17
C LEU A 25 -5.45 -14.67 37.33
N CYS A 26 -4.22 -14.22 37.55
CA CYS A 26 -3.49 -14.44 38.78
C CYS A 26 -2.71 -13.17 39.12
N THR A 27 -3.31 -12.33 39.96
CA THR A 27 -2.62 -11.36 40.80
C THR A 27 -1.78 -12.11 41.85
N VAL A 28 -0.49 -11.83 41.95
CA VAL A 28 0.27 -12.08 43.19
C VAL A 28 1.12 -10.87 43.52
N ALA A 29 0.72 -10.19 44.59
CA ALA A 29 1.49 -9.15 45.27
C ALA A 29 2.56 -9.79 46.17
N SER A 30 3.69 -9.11 46.26
CA SER A 30 4.86 -9.41 47.08
C SER A 30 4.63 -9.12 48.58
N ALA A 31 4.99 -10.05 49.48
CA ALA A 31 5.39 -9.73 50.86
C ALA A 31 6.23 -10.84 51.50
N SER A 32 7.09 -10.41 52.43
CA SER A 32 8.30 -11.02 52.98
C SER A 32 8.13 -12.20 53.96
N ALA A 33 9.25 -12.85 54.21
CA ALA A 33 9.50 -14.06 55.01
C ALA A 33 8.90 -14.13 56.43
N SER A 34 8.57 -15.36 56.87
CA SER A 34 9.03 -15.94 58.15
C SER A 34 8.81 -17.46 58.19
N ILE A 35 9.84 -18.19 58.62
CA ILE A 35 9.83 -19.64 58.85
C ILE A 35 9.12 -19.95 60.18
N ARG A 36 8.24 -20.94 60.21
CA ARG A 36 7.97 -21.79 61.39
C ARG A 36 7.51 -23.18 60.97
N ALA A 37 8.22 -24.18 61.45
CA ALA A 37 7.89 -25.59 61.35
C ALA A 37 6.92 -25.99 62.46
N SER A 38 5.91 -26.81 62.14
CA SER A 38 5.29 -27.70 63.13
C SER A 38 4.64 -28.92 62.46
N THR A 39 5.09 -30.05 62.98
CA THR A 39 4.81 -31.47 62.80
C THR A 39 3.37 -31.96 63.04
N LEU A 40 3.04 -33.10 62.38
CA LEU A 40 2.26 -34.27 62.88
C LEU A 40 0.76 -34.03 63.21
N LYS A 41 -0.24 -34.90 62.95
CA LYS A 41 -0.42 -36.21 62.29
C LYS A 41 -1.98 -36.47 62.30
N PRO A 42 -2.52 -37.67 62.03
CA PRO A 42 -3.64 -37.90 61.10
C PRO A 42 -4.99 -38.21 61.80
N TYR A 43 -6.10 -38.40 61.07
CA TYR A 43 -6.95 -39.62 61.18
C TYR A 43 -8.22 -39.62 60.29
N ARG A 44 -8.45 -40.81 59.71
CA ARG A 44 -9.71 -41.54 59.45
C ARG A 44 -10.78 -41.04 58.47
N THR A 45 -10.71 -41.68 57.30
CA THR A 45 -11.77 -42.45 56.61
C THR A 45 -13.12 -42.69 57.31
N ARG A 46 -14.21 -42.50 56.54
CA ARG A 46 -15.37 -43.42 56.53
C ARG A 46 -15.95 -43.58 55.12
N LEU A 47 -16.14 -44.85 54.75
CA LEU A 47 -16.74 -45.38 53.52
C LEU A 47 -18.26 -45.21 53.49
N LEU A 48 -18.84 -45.22 52.27
CA LEU A 48 -20.00 -45.99 51.79
C LEU A 48 -20.00 -45.84 50.24
N SER A 49 -19.55 -46.81 49.41
CA SER A 49 -20.22 -48.04 48.91
C SER A 49 -21.56 -47.75 48.22
N GLY A 50 -21.85 -48.17 46.98
CA GLY A 50 -21.20 -49.03 45.98
C GLY A 50 -21.77 -48.69 44.59
N LYS A 51 -21.63 -49.41 43.47
CA LYS A 51 -21.13 -50.72 42.96
C LYS A 51 -21.10 -50.49 41.41
N SER A 52 -20.39 -51.15 40.51
CA SER A 52 -19.37 -52.19 40.46
C SER A 52 -19.02 -52.44 38.96
N ARG A 53 -17.78 -52.92 38.72
CA ARG A 53 -17.19 -53.59 37.51
C ARG A 53 -16.57 -52.66 36.44
N ARG A 54 -15.22 -52.51 36.38
CA ARG A 54 -14.12 -53.41 35.88
C ARG A 54 -14.23 -53.66 34.36
N ALA A 55 -13.19 -53.59 33.52
CA ALA A 55 -11.76 -53.24 33.60
C ALA A 55 -11.16 -53.28 32.16
N PHE A 56 -9.92 -52.77 32.02
CA PHE A 56 -8.92 -52.96 30.94
C PHE A 56 -8.77 -51.89 29.82
N LEU A 57 -7.62 -51.20 29.88
CA LEU A 57 -6.81 -50.52 28.81
C LEU A 57 -6.42 -51.52 27.68
N PRO A 58 -5.80 -51.15 26.51
CA PRO A 58 -5.03 -49.93 26.16
C PRO A 58 -5.08 -49.38 24.69
N ILE A 59 -4.45 -48.19 24.49
CA ILE A 59 -3.66 -47.64 23.34
C ILE A 59 -4.25 -47.54 21.91
N GLY A 60 -4.01 -46.38 21.26
CA GLY A 60 -4.08 -46.22 19.80
C GLY A 60 -3.33 -45.00 19.24
N PHE A 61 -2.00 -45.10 19.14
CA PHE A 61 -1.17 -44.30 18.22
C PHE A 61 -1.55 -44.64 16.77
N PHE A 62 -1.66 -43.65 15.89
CA PHE A 62 -1.59 -43.88 14.43
C PHE A 62 -0.18 -43.58 13.93
N CYS A 63 0.55 -44.66 13.64
CA CYS A 63 1.71 -44.71 12.77
C CYS A 63 1.25 -45.31 11.42
N CYS A 64 1.65 -44.71 10.30
CA CYS A 64 1.44 -45.29 8.97
C CYS A 64 2.19 -46.63 8.86
N ARG A 65 1.45 -47.70 8.52
CA ARG A 65 1.99 -49.04 8.23
C ARG A 65 2.80 -49.05 6.93
N ARG A 66 3.95 -49.75 6.95
CA ARG A 66 4.33 -50.72 5.93
C ARG A 66 5.05 -51.90 6.60
N SER A 67 4.70 -53.11 6.20
CA SER A 67 5.38 -54.38 6.49
C SER A 67 5.37 -55.21 5.18
N PRO A 68 6.04 -56.38 5.09
CA PRO A 68 7.29 -56.83 5.71
C PRO A 68 8.25 -57.50 4.68
N TRP A 69 9.57 -57.44 4.86
CA TRP A 69 10.49 -58.49 4.38
C TRP A 69 11.67 -58.64 5.35
N THR A 70 12.09 -59.89 5.52
CA THR A 70 12.95 -60.47 6.55
C THR A 70 14.43 -60.56 6.12
N SER A 71 15.32 -60.66 7.12
CA SER A 71 16.73 -61.14 7.14
C SER A 71 17.91 -60.11 7.18
N PRO A 72 19.04 -60.43 7.85
CA PRO A 72 19.95 -59.48 8.54
C PRO A 72 21.39 -59.44 7.94
N PRO A 73 22.46 -58.99 8.64
CA PRO A 73 22.76 -57.67 9.21
C PRO A 73 24.05 -57.07 8.60
N SER A 74 24.17 -55.74 8.46
CA SER A 74 25.50 -55.08 8.45
C SER A 74 25.44 -53.56 8.57
N ARG A 75 26.03 -53.07 9.68
CA ARG A 75 26.82 -51.83 9.84
C ARG A 75 26.47 -50.60 8.99
N LEU A 76 25.86 -49.60 9.65
CA LEU A 76 26.48 -48.30 10.01
C LEU A 76 25.37 -47.32 10.43
N LEU A 77 25.09 -47.25 11.74
CA LEU A 77 24.29 -46.16 12.31
C LEU A 77 25.18 -44.92 12.39
N ALA A 78 25.13 -44.08 11.35
CA ALA A 78 25.52 -42.68 11.49
C ALA A 78 24.46 -42.00 12.37
N GLN A 79 24.75 -41.93 13.67
CA GLN A 79 23.96 -41.19 14.64
C GLN A 79 24.08 -39.70 14.28
N ARG A 80 23.09 -39.19 13.53
CA ARG A 80 22.97 -37.76 13.23
C ARG A 80 22.63 -37.03 14.53
N GLN A 81 23.66 -36.65 15.30
CA GLN A 81 23.52 -35.77 16.45
C GLN A 81 22.90 -34.45 15.97
N GLN A 82 21.61 -34.25 16.25
CA GLN A 82 21.04 -32.91 16.24
C GLN A 82 21.58 -32.18 17.47
N HIS A 83 22.68 -31.45 17.30
CA HIS A 83 23.13 -30.50 18.33
C HIS A 83 22.10 -29.36 18.42
N SER A 84 21.19 -29.44 19.38
CA SER A 84 20.36 -28.32 19.78
C SER A 84 21.16 -27.44 20.75
N PHE A 85 21.92 -26.49 20.20
CA PHE A 85 22.54 -25.44 21.01
C PHE A 85 21.42 -24.57 21.58
N GLY A 86 21.16 -24.67 22.89
CA GLY A 86 20.28 -23.72 23.56
C GLY A 86 20.97 -22.37 23.69
N LEU A 87 20.20 -21.29 23.62
CA LEU A 87 20.70 -19.94 23.89
C LEU A 87 20.80 -19.75 25.42
N HIS A 88 22.00 -19.42 25.92
CA HIS A 88 22.31 -19.17 27.32
C HIS A 88 22.05 -17.72 27.71
N GLY A 89 22.52 -16.77 26.90
CA GLY A 89 22.43 -15.35 27.19
C GLY A 89 22.43 -14.50 25.92
N VAL A 90 21.91 -13.28 26.04
CA VAL A 90 21.90 -12.27 24.98
C VAL A 90 22.38 -10.96 25.56
N ALA A 91 23.40 -10.36 24.93
CA ALA A 91 23.92 -9.05 25.29
C ALA A 91 23.75 -8.09 24.09
N CYS A 92 22.88 -7.09 24.25
CA CYS A 92 22.59 -6.05 23.26
C CYS A 92 23.05 -4.67 23.77
N VAL A 93 23.44 -3.79 22.86
CA VAL A 93 23.76 -2.38 23.11
C VAL A 93 22.49 -1.52 23.17
N GLY A 94 21.40 -1.97 22.53
CA GLY A 94 20.10 -1.30 22.48
C GLY A 94 19.85 -0.53 21.17
N THR A 95 20.78 -0.56 20.23
CA THR A 95 20.62 0.03 18.89
C THR A 95 20.36 -1.03 17.81
N GLU A 96 20.44 -2.31 18.16
CA GLU A 96 20.24 -3.42 17.26
C GLU A 96 18.78 -3.54 16.83
N ALA A 97 18.55 -3.71 15.52
CA ALA A 97 17.21 -3.87 14.97
C ALA A 97 16.57 -5.23 15.30
N HIS A 98 17.40 -6.25 15.59
CA HIS A 98 16.96 -7.62 15.87
C HIS A 98 17.90 -8.31 16.88
N LEU A 99 17.36 -9.20 17.72
CA LEU A 99 18.13 -9.94 18.74
C LEU A 99 19.25 -10.80 18.13
N SER A 100 19.14 -11.21 16.87
CA SER A 100 20.21 -11.95 16.18
C SER A 100 21.45 -11.12 15.89
N LEU A 101 21.36 -9.79 15.98
CA LEU A 101 22.50 -8.88 15.84
C LEU A 101 23.20 -8.62 17.17
N CYS A 102 22.58 -9.03 18.28
CA CYS A 102 23.19 -8.97 19.60
C CYS A 102 24.21 -10.10 19.79
N SER A 103 25.09 -9.94 20.77
CA SER A 103 26.02 -11.00 21.15
C SER A 103 25.24 -12.14 21.82
N LEU A 104 25.23 -13.32 21.17
CA LEU A 104 24.53 -14.52 21.64
C LEU A 104 25.51 -15.48 22.29
N GLU A 105 25.24 -15.87 23.53
CA GLU A 105 25.96 -16.91 24.24
C GLU A 105 25.17 -18.22 24.16
N PHE A 106 25.80 -19.31 23.73
CA PHE A 106 25.15 -20.62 23.60
C PHE A 106 25.69 -21.60 24.64
N TYR A 107 24.85 -22.55 25.06
CA TYR A 107 25.28 -23.63 25.96
C TYR A 107 26.39 -24.46 25.32
N ARG A 108 27.42 -24.77 26.10
CA ARG A 108 28.41 -25.78 25.73
C ARG A 108 27.79 -27.16 25.93
N ALA A 109 28.20 -28.15 25.12
CA ALA A 109 27.60 -29.49 25.12
C ALA A 109 27.64 -30.25 26.47
N ASN A 110 28.43 -29.76 27.44
CA ASN A 110 28.57 -30.33 28.78
C ASN A 110 27.83 -29.54 29.89
N ASP A 111 27.14 -28.45 29.57
CA ASP A 111 26.37 -27.68 30.56
C ASP A 111 25.00 -28.32 30.78
N THR A 112 24.80 -28.87 31.98
CA THR A 112 23.54 -29.51 32.40
C THR A 112 22.52 -28.53 32.97
N THR A 113 22.91 -27.28 33.24
CA THR A 113 22.06 -26.27 33.88
C THR A 113 21.69 -25.16 32.91
N ARG A 114 20.42 -25.13 32.48
CA ARG A 114 19.83 -24.00 31.76
C ARG A 114 19.52 -22.86 32.73
N CYS A 115 20.45 -21.92 32.91
CA CYS A 115 20.42 -20.77 33.84
C CYS A 115 20.09 -21.15 35.32
N PRO A 116 20.79 -20.60 36.33
CA PRO A 116 20.37 -20.78 37.72
C PRO A 116 18.94 -20.22 37.90
N GLY A 117 17.94 -21.10 38.06
CA GLY A 117 16.52 -20.70 38.21
C GLY A 117 15.62 -20.88 36.98
N GLY A 118 16.13 -21.26 35.81
CA GLY A 118 15.37 -21.85 34.69
C GLY A 118 14.17 -21.08 34.10
N GLY A 119 13.96 -19.81 34.46
CA GLY A 119 12.83 -19.03 33.97
C GLY A 119 13.05 -18.49 32.55
N PRO A 120 12.03 -18.54 31.66
CA PRO A 120 12.11 -17.83 30.39
C PRO A 120 12.15 -16.31 30.62
N ALA A 121 12.93 -15.59 29.82
CA ALA A 121 12.83 -14.13 29.76
C ALA A 121 11.52 -13.77 29.06
N VAL A 122 10.64 -13.06 29.76
CA VAL A 122 9.36 -12.57 29.21
C VAL A 122 9.46 -11.07 29.06
N VAL A 123 9.24 -10.56 27.85
CA VAL A 123 9.21 -9.13 27.54
C VAL A 123 7.78 -8.75 27.18
N SER A 124 7.28 -7.66 27.77
CA SER A 124 6.00 -7.06 27.39
C SER A 124 6.28 -5.70 26.77
N CYS A 125 5.98 -5.57 25.47
CA CYS A 125 6.11 -4.31 24.73
C CYS A 125 4.76 -3.59 24.69
N VAL A 126 4.79 -2.27 24.85
CA VAL A 126 3.59 -1.43 24.65
C VAL A 126 3.59 -0.96 23.19
N PRO A 127 2.50 -1.17 22.43
CA PRO A 127 2.40 -0.65 21.08
C PRO A 127 2.42 0.88 21.10
N SER A 128 2.98 1.47 20.05
CA SER A 128 2.97 2.92 19.82
C SER A 128 1.53 3.50 19.91
N PRO A 129 1.34 4.76 20.31
CA PRO A 129 0.01 5.39 20.39
C PRO A 129 -0.86 5.22 19.14
N LEU A 130 -0.24 5.15 17.95
CA LEU A 130 -0.92 4.87 16.68
C LEU A 130 -1.67 3.52 16.66
N TYR A 131 -1.18 2.53 17.41
CA TYR A 131 -1.72 1.17 17.49
C TYR A 131 -2.39 0.86 18.84
N ALA A 132 -2.31 1.76 19.82
CA ALA A 132 -2.93 1.58 21.14
C ALA A 132 -4.45 1.79 21.14
N ALA A 133 -5.01 2.35 20.06
CA ALA A 133 -6.41 2.79 19.95
C ALA A 133 -7.47 1.67 19.85
N SER A 134 -7.13 0.40 20.11
CA SER A 134 -8.10 -0.70 20.15
C SER A 134 -8.62 -1.03 21.55
N SER A 135 -8.09 -0.43 22.62
CA SER A 135 -8.63 -0.58 23.97
C SER A 135 -9.29 0.73 24.40
N GLY A 136 -10.57 0.69 24.74
CA GLY A 136 -11.42 1.85 24.97
C GLY A 136 -10.95 2.77 26.10
N GLN A 137 -9.99 3.65 25.81
CA GLN A 137 -9.63 4.79 26.63
C GLN A 137 -9.53 6.07 25.79
N LYS A 138 -10.05 7.13 26.38
CA LYS A 138 -10.38 8.44 25.81
C LYS A 138 -9.29 9.00 24.88
N LYS A 139 -9.73 9.61 23.77
CA LYS A 139 -8.97 10.53 22.91
C LYS A 139 -8.15 11.51 23.76
N GLN A 140 -6.87 11.20 23.98
CA GLN A 140 -5.86 12.25 24.05
C GLN A 140 -5.36 12.43 22.62
N GLN A 141 -5.81 13.51 21.99
CA GLN A 141 -5.18 14.05 20.80
C GLN A 141 -3.70 14.31 21.14
N SER A 142 -2.82 13.38 20.78
CA SER A 142 -1.43 13.71 20.53
C SER A 142 -1.41 14.62 19.31
N LYS A 143 -1.43 15.94 19.57
CA LYS A 143 -1.10 16.98 18.61
C LYS A 143 0.23 16.58 17.94
N PRO A 144 0.35 16.48 16.61
CA PRO A 144 1.67 16.42 16.00
C PRO A 144 2.31 17.78 16.24
N GLN A 145 3.22 17.87 17.22
CA GLN A 145 4.10 19.01 17.35
C GLN A 145 5.21 18.86 16.31
N GLY A 146 5.02 19.51 15.16
CA GLY A 146 6.01 19.58 14.08
C GLY A 146 5.53 18.91 12.80
N GLU A 147 5.77 19.56 11.66
CA GLU A 147 5.58 18.97 10.33
C GLU A 147 6.42 17.70 10.20
N ALA A 148 5.79 16.60 9.77
CA ALA A 148 6.49 15.34 9.56
C ALA A 148 7.57 15.53 8.49
N ARG A 149 8.82 15.25 8.83
CA ARG A 149 9.98 15.48 7.95
C ARG A 149 10.35 14.27 7.08
N VAL A 150 9.68 13.15 7.32
CA VAL A 150 9.86 11.86 6.63
C VAL A 150 8.48 11.24 6.41
N ARG A 151 8.27 10.62 5.25
CA ARG A 151 7.07 9.85 4.91
C ARG A 151 7.43 8.59 4.10
N LEU A 152 6.49 7.64 4.05
CA LEU A 152 6.61 6.42 3.24
C LEU A 152 5.53 6.42 2.16
N LYS A 153 5.90 6.10 0.91
CA LYS A 153 4.98 5.99 -0.24
C LYS A 153 5.11 4.64 -0.95
N GLY A 154 4.08 4.23 -1.69
CA GLY A 154 4.10 3.02 -2.52
C GLY A 154 4.25 1.70 -1.74
N GLY A 155 3.76 1.65 -0.50
CA GLY A 155 3.71 0.45 0.35
C GLY A 155 2.30 -0.06 0.57
N ALA A 156 2.12 -1.40 0.59
CA ALA A 156 0.80 -2.01 0.77
C ALA A 156 0.38 -1.97 2.24
N HIS A 157 1.34 -2.17 3.14
CA HIS A 157 1.13 -2.11 4.58
C HIS A 157 1.64 -0.79 5.18
N PRO A 158 1.07 -0.36 6.31
CA PRO A 158 1.64 0.74 7.08
C PRO A 158 3.08 0.44 7.48
N GLY A 159 3.97 1.41 7.40
CA GLY A 159 5.37 1.20 7.79
C GLY A 159 6.20 0.45 6.75
N GLU A 160 5.69 0.21 5.54
CA GLU A 160 6.54 -0.11 4.39
C GLU A 160 6.36 0.93 3.29
N GLY A 161 7.42 1.18 2.52
CA GLY A 161 7.37 2.10 1.39
C GLY A 161 8.73 2.67 1.02
N ARG A 162 8.76 3.42 -0.08
CA ARG A 162 9.86 4.30 -0.48
C ARG A 162 9.98 5.44 0.55
N VAL A 163 11.20 5.74 0.96
CA VAL A 163 11.48 6.80 1.94
C VAL A 163 11.56 8.15 1.22
N GLU A 164 10.71 9.07 1.63
CA GLU A 164 10.73 10.46 1.17
C GLU A 164 10.94 11.40 2.35
N VAL A 165 11.72 12.45 2.13
CA VAL A 165 12.12 13.43 3.14
C VAL A 165 11.79 14.84 2.70
N LEU A 166 11.46 15.70 3.65
CA LEU A 166 11.08 17.10 3.40
C LEU A 166 12.29 18.03 3.55
N LYS A 167 12.65 18.73 2.47
CA LYS A 167 13.71 19.76 2.44
C LYS A 167 13.18 21.05 1.84
N ALA A 168 13.27 22.15 2.59
CA ALA A 168 12.86 23.48 2.14
C ALA A 168 11.43 23.54 1.55
N GLY A 169 10.49 22.78 2.11
CA GLY A 169 9.09 22.74 1.67
C GLY A 169 8.80 21.80 0.49
N THR A 170 9.80 21.09 -0.03
CA THR A 170 9.67 20.11 -1.13
C THR A 170 10.01 18.70 -0.64
N TRP A 171 9.17 17.74 -1.01
CA TRP A 171 9.44 16.32 -0.81
C TRP A 171 10.44 15.82 -1.86
N GLY A 172 11.26 14.87 -1.46
CA GLY A 172 12.21 14.21 -2.36
C GLY A 172 12.71 12.90 -1.75
N THR A 173 13.34 12.08 -2.57
CA THR A 173 13.72 10.71 -2.20
C THR A 173 15.10 10.62 -1.55
N VAL A 174 15.45 9.43 -1.08
CA VAL A 174 16.75 9.09 -0.49
C VAL A 174 17.43 8.04 -1.36
N CYS A 175 18.69 8.26 -1.75
CA CYS A 175 19.45 7.28 -2.52
C CYS A 175 19.90 6.10 -1.65
N ASP A 176 19.87 4.89 -2.21
CA ASP A 176 20.18 3.63 -1.55
C ASP A 176 21.68 3.36 -1.29
N ARG A 177 22.56 4.25 -1.77
CA ARG A 177 24.00 4.12 -1.54
C ARG A 177 24.30 4.14 -0.05
N LYS A 178 24.87 3.03 0.45
CA LYS A 178 25.15 2.79 1.89
C LYS A 178 23.88 2.82 2.77
N TRP A 179 22.71 2.59 2.18
CA TRP A 179 21.49 2.40 2.93
C TRP A 179 21.54 1.08 3.70
N ASP A 180 21.39 1.15 5.02
CA ASP A 180 21.51 0.00 5.91
C ASP A 180 20.32 -0.13 6.86
N LEU A 181 20.31 -1.23 7.60
CA LEU A 181 19.23 -1.55 8.55
C LEU A 181 19.17 -0.57 9.73
N GLN A 182 20.28 0.09 10.07
CA GLN A 182 20.31 1.08 11.15
C GLN A 182 19.61 2.36 10.72
N ALA A 183 19.94 2.86 9.52
CA ALA A 183 19.25 4.01 8.93
C ALA A 183 17.77 3.75 8.71
N ALA A 184 17.41 2.56 8.19
CA ALA A 184 16.02 2.15 8.07
C ALA A 184 15.30 2.11 9.44
N SER A 185 15.97 1.64 10.49
CA SER A 185 15.39 1.59 11.85
C SER A 185 15.17 2.99 12.44
N VAL A 186 16.02 3.96 12.11
CA VAL A 186 15.78 5.37 12.48
C VAL A 186 14.50 5.89 11.84
N VAL A 187 14.26 5.60 10.56
CA VAL A 187 13.00 5.97 9.86
C VAL A 187 11.78 5.31 10.52
N CYS A 188 11.84 4.00 10.77
CA CYS A 188 10.74 3.28 11.41
C CYS A 188 10.40 3.80 12.81
N ARG A 189 11.42 4.19 13.58
CA ARG A 189 11.25 4.79 14.91
C ARG A 189 10.74 6.22 14.84
N GLU A 190 11.24 7.03 13.91
CA GLU A 190 10.80 8.42 13.69
C GLU A 190 9.31 8.48 13.34
N LEU A 191 8.82 7.51 12.55
CA LEU A 191 7.40 7.38 12.19
C LEU A 191 6.54 6.70 13.27
N GLY A 192 7.13 6.29 14.40
CA GLY A 192 6.41 5.72 15.53
C GLY A 192 6.00 4.25 15.35
N PHE A 193 6.68 3.48 14.49
CA PHE A 193 6.51 2.04 14.42
C PHE A 193 7.39 1.34 15.47
N GLY A 194 8.54 0.81 15.04
CA GLY A 194 9.52 0.09 15.85
C GLY A 194 10.86 0.06 15.13
N SER A 195 11.57 -1.07 15.16
CA SER A 195 12.76 -1.28 14.32
C SER A 195 12.39 -1.63 12.88
N ALA A 196 13.35 -1.47 11.96
CA ALA A 196 13.20 -1.96 10.61
C ALA A 196 13.36 -3.48 10.56
N ARG A 197 12.49 -4.12 9.79
CA ARG A 197 12.63 -5.51 9.36
C ARG A 197 13.62 -5.61 8.21
N GLU A 198 13.48 -4.72 7.22
CA GLU A 198 14.26 -4.71 5.98
C GLU A 198 14.62 -3.28 5.58
N ALA A 199 15.87 -3.10 5.14
CA ALA A 199 16.32 -1.94 4.37
C ALA A 199 16.32 -2.32 2.89
N LEU A 200 15.49 -1.65 2.10
CA LEU A 200 15.29 -1.96 0.69
C LEU A 200 16.08 -0.99 -0.19
N SER A 201 16.72 -1.53 -1.22
CA SER A 201 17.47 -0.81 -2.24
C SER A 201 16.91 -1.10 -3.64
N GLY A 202 17.33 -0.32 -4.64
CA GLY A 202 16.95 -0.50 -6.04
C GLY A 202 15.47 -0.23 -6.32
N ALA A 203 14.89 0.80 -5.70
CA ALA A 203 13.49 1.21 -5.88
C ALA A 203 12.46 0.07 -5.75
N ARG A 204 12.74 -0.93 -4.90
CA ARG A 204 11.85 -2.09 -4.66
C ARG A 204 10.45 -1.74 -4.11
N MET A 205 10.25 -0.50 -3.71
CA MET A 205 8.95 0.05 -3.27
C MET A 205 8.37 1.05 -4.28
N GLY A 206 8.81 0.98 -5.54
CA GLY A 206 8.46 1.95 -6.58
C GLY A 206 9.45 3.12 -6.61
N GLN A 207 9.57 3.75 -7.78
CA GLN A 207 10.43 4.92 -8.01
C GLN A 207 9.71 6.22 -7.64
N GLY A 208 10.45 7.20 -7.13
CA GLY A 208 9.96 8.56 -7.01
C GLY A 208 10.19 9.38 -8.28
N MET A 209 9.77 10.64 -8.24
CA MET A 209 10.04 11.63 -9.28
C MET A 209 10.52 12.93 -8.63
N GLY A 210 11.43 13.64 -9.29
CA GLY A 210 11.91 14.96 -8.88
C GLY A 210 13.24 14.92 -8.15
N ALA A 211 13.33 15.63 -7.02
CA ALA A 211 14.60 15.80 -6.31
C ALA A 211 14.95 14.59 -5.44
N ILE A 212 16.21 14.16 -5.48
CA ILE A 212 16.80 13.28 -4.47
C ILE A 212 17.48 14.19 -3.44
N HIS A 213 17.15 14.06 -2.15
CA HIS A 213 17.62 15.00 -1.13
C HIS A 213 18.81 14.50 -0.31
N LEU A 214 18.93 13.18 -0.15
CA LEU A 214 19.91 12.55 0.72
C LEU A 214 20.61 11.39 0.00
N SER A 215 21.89 11.20 0.29
CA SER A 215 22.69 10.05 -0.15
C SER A 215 23.74 9.69 0.91
N GLU A 216 24.23 8.45 0.87
CA GLU A 216 25.26 7.93 1.78
C GLU A 216 24.90 8.13 3.27
N VAL A 217 23.64 7.89 3.62
CA VAL A 217 23.13 8.08 4.98
C VAL A 217 23.73 7.03 5.91
N ARG A 218 24.44 7.48 6.95
CA ARG A 218 25.12 6.63 7.92
C ARG A 218 24.63 6.94 9.32
N CYS A 219 23.62 6.21 9.77
CA CYS A 219 23.10 6.37 11.12
C CYS A 219 23.85 5.46 12.11
N SER A 220 23.99 5.90 13.36
CA SER A 220 24.43 5.09 14.51
C SER A 220 23.29 4.25 15.10
N GLY A 221 22.04 4.60 14.77
CA GLY A 221 20.83 3.95 15.27
C GLY A 221 20.23 4.64 16.50
N GLN A 222 20.84 5.69 17.05
CA GLN A 222 20.31 6.45 18.20
C GLN A 222 19.67 7.79 17.80
N GLU A 223 19.81 8.18 16.53
CA GLU A 223 19.32 9.46 16.04
C GLU A 223 17.79 9.56 16.15
N PRO A 224 17.25 10.71 16.56
CA PRO A 224 15.80 10.90 16.67
C PRO A 224 15.13 11.10 15.29
N SER A 225 15.90 11.43 14.25
CA SER A 225 15.40 11.68 12.90
C SER A 225 16.49 11.39 11.86
N LEU A 226 16.08 10.97 10.67
CA LEU A 226 16.99 10.68 9.56
C LEU A 226 17.89 11.87 9.19
N TRP A 227 17.37 13.10 9.31
CA TRP A 227 18.11 14.34 9.06
C TRP A 227 19.27 14.59 10.03
N LYS A 228 19.31 13.90 11.17
CA LYS A 228 20.39 13.99 12.15
C LYS A 228 21.51 12.98 11.90
N CYS A 229 21.30 12.01 11.01
CA CYS A 229 22.35 11.11 10.60
C CYS A 229 23.36 11.85 9.70
N PRO A 230 24.66 11.56 9.84
CA PRO A 230 25.66 11.91 8.83
C PRO A 230 25.20 11.49 7.43
N HIS A 231 25.19 12.42 6.49
CA HIS A 231 24.80 12.21 5.10
C HIS A 231 25.59 13.14 4.17
N ARG A 232 25.62 12.81 2.88
CA ARG A 232 26.25 13.63 1.85
C ARG A 232 25.17 14.42 1.09
N ASN A 233 25.47 15.67 0.75
CA ASN A 233 24.67 16.43 -0.21
C ASN A 233 24.88 15.83 -1.60
N ILE A 234 23.78 15.51 -2.28
CA ILE A 234 23.81 14.86 -3.57
C ILE A 234 23.93 15.87 -4.72
N THR A 235 24.67 15.51 -5.76
CA THR A 235 24.63 16.16 -7.08
C THR A 235 23.82 15.30 -8.06
N ALA A 236 23.16 15.90 -9.06
CA ALA A 236 22.25 15.19 -9.98
C ALA A 236 22.87 13.96 -10.69
N GLU A 237 24.19 13.95 -10.85
CA GLU A 237 24.95 12.87 -11.50
C GLU A 237 25.26 11.68 -10.56
N ASP A 238 24.99 11.80 -9.25
CA ASP A 238 25.36 10.76 -8.30
C ASP A 238 24.34 9.61 -8.27
N CYS A 239 23.03 9.85 -8.26
CA CYS A 239 22.02 8.78 -8.20
C CYS A 239 20.82 9.05 -9.11
N SER A 240 20.20 7.97 -9.60
CA SER A 240 18.91 7.97 -10.29
C SER A 240 17.79 7.42 -9.41
N HIS A 241 16.54 7.64 -9.81
CA HIS A 241 15.36 7.12 -9.08
C HIS A 241 15.27 5.58 -9.05
N SER A 242 15.95 4.88 -9.96
CA SER A 242 16.13 3.43 -9.87
C SER A 242 16.90 2.99 -8.61
N GLN A 243 17.52 3.93 -7.90
CA GLN A 243 18.27 3.74 -6.65
C GLN A 243 17.55 4.32 -5.43
N ASP A 244 16.25 4.57 -5.51
CA ASP A 244 15.50 5.08 -4.36
C ASP A 244 15.43 4.03 -3.23
N ALA A 245 15.70 4.49 -2.01
CA ALA A 245 15.71 3.67 -0.81
C ALA A 245 14.29 3.45 -0.26
N GLY A 246 14.05 2.26 0.30
CA GLY A 246 12.81 1.89 0.96
C GLY A 246 13.03 1.22 2.30
N VAL A 247 11.94 1.05 3.06
CA VAL A 247 11.95 0.34 4.34
C VAL A 247 10.76 -0.58 4.47
N ARG A 248 10.89 -1.61 5.31
CA ARG A 248 9.77 -2.33 5.90
C ARG A 248 9.96 -2.37 7.40
N CYS A 249 9.02 -1.80 8.14
CA CYS A 249 9.06 -1.72 9.60
C CYS A 249 8.41 -2.95 10.24
N ASN A 250 8.82 -3.25 11.47
CA ASN A 250 8.11 -4.21 12.31
C ASN A 250 6.83 -3.59 12.85
N LEU A 251 5.70 -4.28 12.67
CA LEU A 251 4.38 -3.87 13.15
C LEU A 251 3.94 -4.72 14.33
N PRO A 252 3.22 -4.15 15.32
CA PRO A 252 2.60 -4.95 16.37
C PRO A 252 1.46 -5.80 15.80
N TYR A 253 1.29 -7.01 16.34
CA TYR A 253 0.15 -7.87 16.02
C TYR A 253 -1.13 -7.28 16.61
N THR A 254 -2.02 -6.75 15.76
CA THR A 254 -3.28 -6.13 16.20
C THR A 254 -4.48 -7.08 16.16
N GLY A 255 -4.33 -8.27 15.58
CA GLY A 255 -5.42 -9.25 15.42
C GLY A 255 -6.56 -8.78 14.51
N VAL A 256 -6.40 -7.68 13.77
CA VAL A 256 -7.44 -7.17 12.83
C VAL A 256 -7.63 -8.10 11.64
N GLU A 257 -6.58 -8.82 11.26
CA GLU A 257 -6.59 -9.83 10.20
C GLU A 257 -7.54 -11.00 10.47
N THR A 258 -7.81 -11.34 11.75
CA THR A 258 -8.65 -12.50 12.08
C THR A 258 -10.15 -12.21 11.96
N LYS A 259 -10.52 -10.94 11.76
CA LYS A 259 -11.91 -10.51 11.60
C LYS A 259 -12.42 -10.59 10.16
N ILE A 260 -11.56 -10.85 9.19
CA ILE A 260 -11.88 -10.90 7.77
C ILE A 260 -11.29 -12.17 7.15
N ARG A 261 -11.97 -12.75 6.16
CA ARG A 261 -11.43 -13.86 5.38
C ARG A 261 -11.94 -13.83 3.93
N LEU A 262 -11.20 -14.50 3.05
CA LEU A 262 -11.64 -14.79 1.69
C LEU A 262 -12.19 -16.20 1.61
N SER A 263 -13.28 -16.36 0.86
CA SER A 263 -13.94 -17.65 0.64
C SER A 263 -14.17 -17.90 -0.85
N GLY A 264 -14.12 -19.18 -1.24
CA GLY A 264 -14.45 -19.67 -2.58
C GLY A 264 -13.32 -19.63 -3.61
N GLY A 265 -12.59 -18.52 -3.73
CA GLY A 265 -11.60 -18.26 -4.79
C GLY A 265 -10.62 -19.40 -5.14
N ARG A 266 -10.11 -19.40 -6.38
CA ARG A 266 -9.20 -20.44 -6.87
C ARG A 266 -7.83 -20.37 -6.20
N SER A 267 -7.50 -19.23 -5.60
CA SER A 267 -6.26 -18.98 -4.89
C SER A 267 -6.51 -18.27 -3.57
N ARG A 268 -5.49 -18.22 -2.72
CA ARG A 268 -5.54 -17.48 -1.44
C ARG A 268 -5.64 -15.96 -1.60
N HIS A 269 -5.43 -15.42 -2.80
CA HIS A 269 -5.44 -13.98 -3.08
C HIS A 269 -6.76 -13.50 -3.68
N GLU A 270 -7.74 -14.38 -3.88
CA GLU A 270 -9.02 -13.99 -4.44
C GLU A 270 -10.17 -14.66 -3.70
N GLY A 271 -11.33 -14.01 -3.72
CA GLY A 271 -12.55 -14.59 -3.19
C GLY A 271 -13.54 -13.56 -2.71
N ARG A 272 -14.69 -14.07 -2.26
CA ARG A 272 -15.73 -13.27 -1.59
C ARG A 272 -15.24 -12.89 -0.20
N VAL A 273 -15.44 -11.63 0.16
CA VAL A 273 -15.05 -11.08 1.45
C VAL A 273 -16.10 -11.44 2.50
N GLU A 274 -15.68 -12.14 3.55
CA GLU A 274 -16.52 -12.46 4.70
C GLU A 274 -15.94 -11.79 5.95
N VAL A 275 -16.82 -11.14 6.72
CA VAL A 275 -16.45 -10.44 7.97
C VAL A 275 -17.06 -11.14 9.17
N GLN A 276 -16.31 -11.18 10.26
CA GLN A 276 -16.73 -11.78 11.51
C GLN A 276 -17.56 -10.76 12.32
N THR A 277 -18.79 -11.11 12.65
CA THR A 277 -19.70 -10.29 13.45
C THR A 277 -20.25 -11.08 14.65
N GLY A 278 -20.56 -10.40 15.74
CA GLY A 278 -21.10 -11.00 16.97
C GLY A 278 -20.23 -10.80 18.22
N GLY A 279 -20.77 -11.16 19.38
CA GLY A 279 -20.09 -11.05 20.68
C GLY A 279 -19.35 -12.33 21.09
N PRO A 280 -18.62 -12.30 22.22
CA PRO A 280 -17.95 -13.48 22.78
C PRO A 280 -19.00 -14.55 23.12
N GLY A 281 -19.12 -15.58 22.28
CA GLY A 281 -20.08 -16.69 22.45
C GLY A 281 -21.00 -16.95 21.25
N SER A 282 -21.12 -16.02 20.30
CA SER A 282 -21.96 -16.17 19.09
C SER A 282 -21.31 -15.53 17.85
N LEU A 283 -20.03 -15.82 17.63
CA LEU A 283 -19.30 -15.36 16.44
C LEU A 283 -19.89 -16.02 15.19
N ARG A 284 -20.34 -15.19 14.25
CA ARG A 284 -20.86 -15.62 12.95
C ARG A 284 -20.14 -14.87 11.83
N TRP A 285 -20.06 -15.50 10.66
CA TRP A 285 -19.54 -14.89 9.46
C TRP A 285 -20.68 -14.32 8.64
N GLY A 286 -20.49 -13.13 8.09
CA GLY A 286 -21.46 -12.48 7.21
C GLY A 286 -20.79 -11.84 6.01
N LEU A 287 -21.61 -11.47 5.03
CA LEU A 287 -21.18 -10.90 3.76
C LEU A 287 -21.22 -9.38 3.79
N ILE A 288 -20.51 -8.75 2.87
CA ILE A 288 -20.56 -7.31 2.62
C ILE A 288 -21.38 -7.07 1.34
N CYS A 289 -22.27 -6.09 1.36
CA CYS A 289 -23.02 -5.66 0.18
C CYS A 289 -22.04 -5.18 -0.90
N GLY A 290 -22.23 -5.64 -2.15
CA GLY A 290 -21.39 -5.24 -3.28
C GLY A 290 -21.71 -3.87 -3.87
N ASP A 291 -22.81 -3.23 -3.45
CA ASP A 291 -23.17 -1.89 -3.92
C ASP A 291 -22.08 -0.87 -3.52
N ASP A 292 -21.62 -0.08 -4.49
CA ASP A 292 -20.57 0.93 -4.34
C ASP A 292 -19.20 0.37 -3.87
N TRP A 293 -18.99 -0.95 -3.93
CA TRP A 293 -17.70 -1.56 -3.63
C TRP A 293 -16.70 -1.26 -4.76
N GLY A 294 -15.65 -0.51 -4.42
CA GLY A 294 -14.63 -0.05 -5.35
C GLY A 294 -13.23 -0.60 -5.08
N THR A 295 -12.26 0.00 -5.74
CA THR A 295 -10.85 -0.36 -5.60
C THR A 295 -10.30 0.04 -4.23
N LEU A 296 -10.71 1.19 -3.67
CA LEU A 296 -10.23 1.66 -2.36
C LEU A 296 -10.66 0.75 -1.21
N GLU A 297 -11.90 0.28 -1.20
CA GLU A 297 -12.39 -0.70 -0.22
C GLU A 297 -11.64 -2.03 -0.37
N ALA A 298 -11.42 -2.47 -1.60
CA ALA A 298 -10.64 -3.67 -1.88
C ALA A 298 -9.19 -3.55 -1.39
N MET A 299 -8.56 -2.38 -1.54
CA MET A 299 -7.21 -2.10 -1.06
C MET A 299 -7.13 -2.26 0.46
N VAL A 300 -8.12 -1.73 1.19
CA VAL A 300 -8.21 -1.89 2.65
C VAL A 300 -8.38 -3.36 3.03
N ALA A 301 -9.23 -4.11 2.31
CA ALA A 301 -9.45 -5.53 2.56
C ALA A 301 -8.17 -6.36 2.32
N CYS A 302 -7.50 -6.19 1.18
CA CYS A 302 -6.25 -6.89 0.86
C CYS A 302 -5.12 -6.55 1.85
N ARG A 303 -5.03 -5.27 2.26
CA ARG A 303 -4.11 -4.83 3.30
C ARG A 303 -4.42 -5.47 4.65
N GLN A 304 -5.69 -5.49 5.08
CA GLN A 304 -6.11 -6.09 6.35
C GLN A 304 -5.82 -7.60 6.39
N LEU A 305 -5.92 -8.28 5.25
CA LEU A 305 -5.61 -9.71 5.11
C LEU A 305 -4.11 -10.02 5.03
N GLY A 306 -3.23 -9.02 4.93
CA GLY A 306 -1.80 -9.27 4.74
C GLY A 306 -1.44 -9.73 3.31
N LEU A 307 -2.27 -9.43 2.31
CA LEU A 307 -2.15 -9.94 0.94
C LEU A 307 -1.64 -8.88 -0.06
N GLY A 308 -1.14 -7.74 0.42
CA GLY A 308 -0.63 -6.66 -0.40
C GLY A 308 -1.72 -5.68 -0.86
N TYR A 309 -1.66 -5.29 -2.13
CA TYR A 309 -2.58 -4.37 -2.79
C TYR A 309 -3.80 -5.10 -3.33
N ALA A 310 -4.88 -4.36 -3.62
CA ALA A 310 -5.93 -4.87 -4.50
C ALA A 310 -5.47 -4.76 -5.95
N ASN A 311 -5.85 -5.76 -6.74
CA ASN A 311 -5.82 -5.69 -8.19
C ASN A 311 -7.23 -5.32 -8.72
N HIS A 312 -8.28 -5.92 -8.15
CA HIS A 312 -9.67 -5.63 -8.48
C HIS A 312 -10.61 -5.67 -7.26
N GLY A 313 -11.52 -4.70 -7.20
CA GLY A 313 -12.72 -4.74 -6.37
C GLY A 313 -13.93 -5.22 -7.20
N LEU A 314 -14.63 -6.23 -6.69
CA LEU A 314 -15.71 -6.90 -7.41
C LEU A 314 -17.03 -6.69 -6.68
N GLN A 315 -18.05 -6.23 -7.39
CA GLN A 315 -19.39 -5.99 -6.84
C GLN A 315 -20.28 -7.24 -6.91
N GLU A 316 -19.89 -8.22 -7.72
CA GLU A 316 -20.63 -9.46 -7.95
C GLU A 316 -19.70 -10.67 -7.84
N THR A 317 -20.11 -11.67 -7.06
CA THR A 317 -19.28 -12.84 -6.72
C THR A 317 -20.02 -14.16 -6.91
N TRP A 318 -21.00 -14.18 -7.83
CA TRP A 318 -21.82 -15.37 -8.09
C TRP A 318 -21.01 -16.61 -8.47
N TYR A 319 -19.83 -16.44 -9.05
CA TYR A 319 -18.94 -17.52 -9.47
C TYR A 319 -18.07 -18.11 -8.34
N TRP A 320 -18.06 -17.50 -7.15
CA TRP A 320 -17.44 -18.04 -5.93
C TRP A 320 -18.48 -18.55 -4.92
N ASP A 321 -19.70 -18.83 -5.38
CA ASP A 321 -20.80 -19.27 -4.53
C ASP A 321 -20.60 -20.72 -4.06
N SER A 322 -19.74 -20.89 -3.06
CA SER A 322 -19.42 -22.16 -2.43
C SER A 322 -19.74 -22.17 -0.93
N GLY A 323 -20.44 -21.15 -0.41
CA GLY A 323 -20.64 -20.91 1.01
C GLY A 323 -22.10 -21.03 1.45
N ASN A 324 -22.33 -21.55 2.66
CA ASN A 324 -23.66 -21.60 3.29
C ASN A 324 -24.10 -20.24 3.89
N ILE A 325 -23.31 -19.18 3.68
CA ILE A 325 -23.54 -17.87 4.29
C ILE A 325 -24.27 -17.00 3.26
N THR A 326 -25.46 -16.56 3.60
CA THR A 326 -26.31 -15.70 2.74
C THR A 326 -26.59 -14.34 3.35
N GLU A 327 -26.31 -14.17 4.63
CA GLU A 327 -26.62 -12.94 5.37
C GLU A 327 -25.58 -11.86 5.10
N VAL A 328 -26.05 -10.71 4.63
CA VAL A 328 -25.24 -9.48 4.50
C VAL A 328 -25.27 -8.75 5.83
N VAL A 329 -24.09 -8.48 6.39
CA VAL A 329 -23.92 -7.88 7.73
C VAL A 329 -23.28 -6.49 7.69
N MET A 330 -22.77 -6.07 6.53
CA MET A 330 -22.14 -4.76 6.32
C MET A 330 -22.54 -4.19 4.96
N SER A 331 -22.81 -2.89 4.88
CA SER A 331 -23.22 -2.21 3.64
C SER A 331 -22.76 -0.75 3.63
N GLY A 332 -22.66 -0.18 2.42
CA GLY A 332 -22.26 1.22 2.22
C GLY A 332 -20.85 1.49 2.72
N VAL A 333 -19.94 0.53 2.52
CA VAL A 333 -18.54 0.67 2.93
C VAL A 333 -17.88 1.66 2.00
N HIS A 334 -17.39 2.76 2.54
CA HIS A 334 -16.66 3.78 1.82
C HIS A 334 -15.36 4.09 2.55
N CYS A 335 -14.25 3.78 1.90
CA CYS A 335 -12.91 3.91 2.45
C CYS A 335 -12.16 5.06 1.77
N THR A 336 -11.32 5.75 2.54
CA THR A 336 -10.33 6.69 2.01
C THR A 336 -9.13 5.97 1.39
N GLY A 337 -8.90 4.72 1.77
CA GLY A 337 -7.76 3.90 1.34
C GLY A 337 -6.59 3.91 2.33
N THR A 338 -6.68 4.64 3.45
CA THR A 338 -5.62 4.70 4.49
C THR A 338 -5.92 3.82 5.72
N GLU A 339 -7.13 3.29 5.81
CA GLU A 339 -7.65 2.55 6.97
C GLU A 339 -6.97 1.19 7.15
N LEU A 340 -6.73 0.77 8.41
CA LEU A 340 -6.10 -0.53 8.70
C LEU A 340 -7.06 -1.72 8.57
N SER A 341 -8.36 -1.45 8.64
CA SER A 341 -9.40 -2.47 8.61
C SER A 341 -10.70 -1.90 8.04
N LEU A 342 -11.53 -2.74 7.44
CA LEU A 342 -12.84 -2.33 6.93
C LEU A 342 -13.76 -1.74 8.00
N ASP A 343 -13.64 -2.17 9.26
CA ASP A 343 -14.37 -1.61 10.41
C ASP A 343 -14.06 -0.12 10.68
N GLN A 344 -12.97 0.43 10.13
CA GLN A 344 -12.58 1.83 10.29
C GLN A 344 -13.09 2.72 9.15
N CYS A 345 -13.52 2.12 8.04
CA CYS A 345 -14.12 2.85 6.92
C CYS A 345 -15.49 3.39 7.32
N ALA A 346 -15.99 4.40 6.59
CA ALA A 346 -17.36 4.83 6.78
C ALA A 346 -18.31 3.69 6.32
N HIS A 347 -19.24 3.27 7.16
CA HIS A 347 -20.25 2.26 6.81
C HIS A 347 -21.54 2.47 7.60
N HIS A 348 -22.66 1.89 7.15
CA HIS A 348 -23.99 2.09 7.76
C HIS A 348 -24.18 1.46 9.16
N GLY A 349 -23.11 0.99 9.82
CA GLY A 349 -23.18 0.39 11.14
C GLY A 349 -24.04 -0.88 11.18
N THR A 350 -25.03 -0.91 12.07
CA THR A 350 -25.96 -2.03 12.25
C THR A 350 -27.12 -2.05 11.25
N HIS A 351 -27.36 -0.95 10.54
CA HIS A 351 -28.44 -0.84 9.56
C HIS A 351 -27.91 -1.23 8.18
N VAL A 352 -28.19 -2.47 7.76
CA VAL A 352 -27.77 -2.96 6.44
C VAL A 352 -28.79 -2.54 5.39
N ALA A 353 -28.35 -1.76 4.41
CA ALA A 353 -29.15 -1.35 3.26
C ALA A 353 -28.41 -1.74 1.97
N CYS A 354 -28.97 -2.68 1.22
CA CYS A 354 -28.41 -3.18 -0.04
C CYS A 354 -29.52 -3.15 -1.09
N LYS A 355 -29.31 -2.45 -2.21
CA LYS A 355 -30.32 -2.27 -3.27
C LYS A 355 -30.65 -3.61 -3.92
N ARG A 356 -29.62 -4.44 -4.10
CA ARG A 356 -29.73 -5.79 -4.66
C ARG A 356 -29.50 -6.82 -3.57
N THR A 357 -30.53 -7.57 -3.21
CA THR A 357 -30.47 -8.57 -2.15
C THR A 357 -30.24 -9.96 -2.74
N GLY A 358 -29.06 -10.53 -2.48
CA GLY A 358 -28.68 -11.89 -2.88
C GLY A 358 -27.20 -12.17 -2.62
N SER A 359 -26.83 -13.42 -2.35
CA SER A 359 -25.41 -13.82 -2.14
C SER A 359 -24.51 -13.50 -3.33
N HIS A 360 -25.10 -13.37 -4.53
CA HIS A 360 -24.43 -13.03 -5.77
C HIS A 360 -23.95 -11.57 -5.85
N PHE A 361 -24.63 -10.63 -5.19
CA PHE A 361 -24.32 -9.18 -5.22
C PHE A 361 -23.52 -8.77 -3.97
N THR A 362 -22.48 -9.54 -3.67
CA THR A 362 -21.64 -9.32 -2.50
C THR A 362 -20.22 -8.97 -2.91
N ALA A 363 -19.52 -8.28 -2.01
CA ALA A 363 -18.19 -7.78 -2.28
C ALA A 363 -17.16 -8.91 -2.40
N GLY A 364 -16.32 -8.81 -3.43
CA GLY A 364 -15.17 -9.67 -3.65
C GLY A 364 -13.91 -8.86 -3.90
N VAL A 365 -12.78 -9.51 -3.71
CA VAL A 365 -11.47 -8.90 -3.99
C VAL A 365 -10.55 -9.87 -4.70
N ILE A 366 -9.65 -9.32 -5.50
CA ILE A 366 -8.48 -9.99 -6.03
C ILE A 366 -7.29 -9.16 -5.57
N CYS A 367 -6.39 -9.75 -4.80
CA CYS A 367 -5.21 -9.11 -4.22
C CYS A 367 -3.94 -9.47 -5.00
N SER A 368 -2.93 -8.61 -4.90
CA SER A 368 -1.62 -8.75 -5.53
C SER A 368 -0.53 -8.18 -4.63
N GLU A 369 0.66 -8.76 -4.63
CA GLU A 369 1.82 -8.24 -3.89
C GLU A 369 2.41 -6.95 -4.53
N THR A 370 2.03 -6.65 -5.76
CA THR A 370 2.53 -5.52 -6.55
C THR A 370 1.38 -4.77 -7.22
N ALA A 371 1.53 -3.45 -7.36
CA ALA A 371 0.62 -2.56 -8.09
C ALA A 371 1.43 -1.55 -8.91
N SER A 372 0.80 -0.97 -9.94
CA SER A 372 1.30 0.17 -10.72
C SER A 372 1.27 1.47 -9.88
N ASP A 373 1.94 2.51 -10.35
CA ASP A 373 1.91 3.85 -9.73
C ASP A 373 2.10 4.88 -10.84
N LEU A 374 1.04 5.63 -11.18
CA LEU A 374 1.04 6.55 -12.31
C LEU A 374 1.30 7.98 -11.86
N LEU A 375 2.28 8.62 -12.50
CA LEU A 375 2.62 10.02 -12.21
C LEU A 375 2.70 10.83 -13.50
N LEU A 376 2.16 12.05 -13.45
CA LEU A 376 2.26 13.01 -14.54
C LEU A 376 3.59 13.77 -14.48
N HIS A 377 4.28 13.89 -15.61
CA HIS A 377 5.46 14.74 -15.71
C HIS A 377 5.06 16.23 -15.77
N SER A 378 5.03 16.86 -14.59
CA SER A 378 4.56 18.25 -14.41
C SER A 378 5.35 19.32 -15.20
N ALA A 379 6.67 19.15 -15.36
CA ALA A 379 7.50 20.11 -16.10
C ALA A 379 7.14 20.16 -17.60
N LEU A 380 6.88 19.00 -18.21
CA LEU A 380 6.49 18.93 -19.63
C LEU A 380 5.19 19.68 -19.91
N VAL A 381 4.20 19.59 -19.00
CA VAL A 381 2.94 20.34 -19.12
C VAL A 381 3.22 21.84 -19.10
N GLN A 382 4.12 22.31 -18.23
CA GLN A 382 4.50 23.71 -18.14
C GLN A 382 5.19 24.21 -19.42
N GLU A 383 6.12 23.42 -19.97
CA GLU A 383 6.94 23.78 -21.12
C GLU A 383 6.17 23.76 -22.44
N THR A 384 5.16 22.90 -22.55
CA THR A 384 4.41 22.67 -23.80
C THR A 384 3.04 23.34 -23.83
N ALA A 385 2.69 24.13 -22.82
CA ALA A 385 1.40 24.80 -22.75
C ALA A 385 1.31 26.01 -23.69
N TYR A 386 0.30 26.04 -24.58
CA TYR A 386 0.01 27.19 -25.44
C TYR A 386 -1.47 27.28 -25.83
N ILE A 387 -1.88 28.43 -26.36
CA ILE A 387 -3.24 28.65 -26.89
C ILE A 387 -3.23 28.54 -28.41
N GLU A 388 -4.24 27.87 -28.96
CA GLU A 388 -4.54 27.83 -30.39
C GLU A 388 -6.01 28.24 -30.62
N ASP A 389 -6.25 29.13 -31.60
CA ASP A 389 -7.59 29.38 -32.13
C ASP A 389 -7.81 28.50 -33.37
N ARG A 390 -8.60 27.43 -33.24
CA ARG A 390 -8.81 26.44 -34.31
C ARG A 390 -10.21 26.58 -34.92
N PRO A 391 -10.35 26.64 -36.26
CA PRO A 391 -11.64 26.77 -36.89
C PRO A 391 -12.50 25.52 -36.77
N LEU A 392 -13.82 25.70 -36.67
CA LEU A 392 -14.78 24.62 -36.42
C LEU A 392 -14.72 23.50 -37.46
N HIS A 393 -14.55 23.80 -38.75
CA HIS A 393 -14.47 22.76 -39.78
C HIS A 393 -13.34 21.73 -39.59
N MET A 394 -12.34 22.01 -38.74
CA MET A 394 -11.26 21.07 -38.38
C MET A 394 -11.49 20.33 -37.05
N LEU A 395 -12.67 20.50 -36.42
CA LEU A 395 -12.98 20.01 -35.08
C LEU A 395 -14.16 19.04 -35.05
N TYR A 396 -14.59 18.50 -36.20
CA TYR A 396 -15.73 17.55 -36.25
C TYR A 396 -15.49 16.31 -35.39
N CYS A 397 -14.33 15.67 -35.54
CA CYS A 397 -13.94 14.52 -34.72
C CYS A 397 -13.94 14.84 -33.22
N ALA A 398 -13.30 15.96 -32.84
CA ALA A 398 -13.28 16.41 -31.46
C ALA A 398 -14.68 16.72 -30.90
N ALA A 399 -15.62 17.17 -31.73
CA ALA A 399 -17.00 17.42 -31.31
C ALA A 399 -17.77 16.11 -31.11
N GLU A 400 -17.57 15.11 -31.97
CA GLU A 400 -18.15 13.78 -31.85
C GLU A 400 -17.66 13.06 -30.58
N GLU A 401 -16.39 13.23 -30.24
CA GLU A 401 -15.77 12.69 -29.01
C GLU A 401 -16.05 13.51 -27.75
N ASN A 402 -16.84 14.58 -27.82
CA ASN A 402 -17.13 15.50 -26.71
C ASN A 402 -15.89 16.21 -26.11
N CYS A 403 -14.83 16.42 -26.89
CA CYS A 403 -13.60 17.13 -26.46
C CYS A 403 -13.72 18.66 -26.47
N LEU A 404 -14.87 19.21 -26.83
CA LEU A 404 -15.15 20.65 -26.84
C LEU A 404 -16.13 21.01 -25.72
N ALA A 405 -16.09 22.25 -25.26
CA ALA A 405 -17.04 22.70 -24.24
C ALA A 405 -18.48 22.65 -24.78
N SER A 406 -19.46 22.55 -23.88
CA SER A 406 -20.87 22.36 -24.24
C SER A 406 -21.44 23.44 -25.17
N SER A 407 -20.91 24.67 -25.14
CA SER A 407 -21.25 25.76 -26.06
C SER A 407 -20.90 25.48 -27.53
N ALA A 408 -19.98 24.56 -27.80
CA ALA A 408 -19.63 24.17 -29.16
C ALA A 408 -20.81 23.49 -29.89
N ARG A 409 -21.75 22.87 -29.15
CA ARG A 409 -22.94 22.22 -29.73
C ARG A 409 -23.90 23.21 -30.40
N SER A 410 -23.93 24.46 -29.93
CA SER A 410 -24.76 25.54 -30.48
C SER A 410 -23.96 26.52 -31.36
N ALA A 411 -22.71 26.22 -31.67
CA ALA A 411 -21.87 27.05 -32.53
C ALA A 411 -22.33 26.99 -34.01
N ASN A 412 -21.93 27.98 -34.80
CA ASN A 412 -22.34 28.11 -36.21
C ASN A 412 -21.48 27.24 -37.16
N TRP A 413 -21.52 25.92 -37.03
CA TRP A 413 -20.75 24.99 -37.88
C TRP A 413 -21.05 25.18 -39.38
N PRO A 414 -20.04 25.19 -40.28
CA PRO A 414 -18.58 25.02 -40.06
C PRO A 414 -17.80 26.31 -39.74
N TYR A 415 -18.48 27.44 -39.56
CA TYR A 415 -17.88 28.78 -39.48
C TYR A 415 -17.62 29.24 -38.03
N GLY A 416 -16.44 29.78 -37.78
CA GLY A 416 -16.04 30.26 -36.47
C GLY A 416 -14.85 29.47 -35.93
N HIS A 417 -14.46 29.78 -34.71
CA HIS A 417 -13.25 29.24 -34.07
C HIS A 417 -13.55 28.85 -32.63
N ARG A 418 -12.78 27.89 -32.13
CA ARG A 418 -12.69 27.56 -30.70
C ARG A 418 -11.29 27.87 -30.23
N ARG A 419 -11.19 28.38 -29.01
CA ARG A 419 -9.92 28.66 -28.36
C ARG A 419 -9.55 27.50 -27.46
N LEU A 420 -8.41 26.88 -27.75
CA LEU A 420 -7.97 25.64 -27.12
C LEU A 420 -6.68 25.89 -26.36
N LEU A 421 -6.64 25.54 -25.07
CA LEU A 421 -5.42 25.46 -24.28
C LEU A 421 -4.83 24.06 -24.45
N ARG A 422 -3.73 23.96 -25.20
CA ARG A 422 -3.02 22.70 -25.46
C ARG A 422 -1.84 22.53 -24.52
N PHE A 423 -1.50 21.28 -24.21
CA PHE A 423 -0.31 20.89 -23.46
C PHE A 423 -0.07 19.38 -23.62
N SER A 424 1.17 18.92 -23.51
CA SER A 424 1.46 17.47 -23.58
C SER A 424 1.29 16.83 -22.20
N SER A 425 0.78 15.61 -22.16
CA SER A 425 0.72 14.78 -20.94
C SER A 425 1.56 13.54 -21.10
N GLN A 426 2.60 13.42 -20.27
CA GLN A 426 3.45 12.24 -20.19
C GLN A 426 3.20 11.54 -18.85
N ILE A 427 2.73 10.31 -18.91
CA ILE A 427 2.25 9.53 -17.77
C ILE A 427 3.22 8.37 -17.55
N HIS A 428 3.96 8.44 -16.45
CA HIS A 428 4.98 7.45 -16.08
C HIS A 428 4.37 6.36 -15.22
N ASN A 429 4.74 5.10 -15.44
CA ASN A 429 4.50 4.03 -14.47
C ASN A 429 5.76 3.79 -13.63
N LEU A 430 5.78 4.35 -12.42
CA LEU A 430 6.88 4.22 -11.46
C LEU A 430 6.59 3.18 -10.36
N GLY A 431 5.55 2.37 -10.55
CA GLY A 431 5.13 1.36 -9.59
C GLY A 431 5.97 0.07 -9.67
N ARG A 432 5.34 -1.04 -9.32
CA ARG A 432 5.97 -2.38 -9.27
C ARG A 432 5.29 -3.40 -10.18
N ALA A 433 4.23 -3.01 -10.87
CA ALA A 433 3.51 -3.82 -11.84
C ALA A 433 3.13 -2.97 -13.05
N ASP A 434 2.97 -3.62 -14.19
CA ASP A 434 2.45 -2.97 -15.40
C ASP A 434 1.05 -2.42 -15.13
N PHE A 435 0.79 -1.18 -15.53
CA PHE A 435 -0.56 -0.62 -15.52
C PHE A 435 -1.34 -1.24 -16.68
N ARG A 436 -2.53 -1.77 -16.41
CA ARG A 436 -3.36 -2.43 -17.42
C ARG A 436 -4.81 -1.96 -17.35
N PRO A 437 -5.49 -1.83 -18.49
CA PRO A 437 -6.90 -1.47 -18.50
C PRO A 437 -7.72 -2.52 -17.76
N LYS A 438 -8.71 -2.08 -16.99
CA LYS A 438 -9.61 -2.96 -16.23
C LYS A 438 -10.37 -3.92 -17.14
N ALA A 439 -10.74 -3.44 -18.32
CA ALA A 439 -11.58 -4.15 -19.25
C ALA A 439 -10.75 -4.78 -20.37
N GLY A 440 -11.09 -6.02 -20.74
CA GLY A 440 -10.37 -6.75 -21.80
C GLY A 440 -10.74 -6.27 -23.19
N ARG A 441 -10.00 -6.75 -24.20
CA ARG A 441 -10.14 -6.39 -25.62
C ARG A 441 -11.56 -6.34 -26.19
N HIS A 442 -12.46 -7.18 -25.68
CA HIS A 442 -13.86 -7.25 -26.13
C HIS A 442 -14.70 -6.00 -25.81
N SER A 443 -14.22 -5.19 -24.86
CA SER A 443 -14.87 -3.94 -24.43
C SER A 443 -14.26 -2.70 -25.05
N TRP A 444 -13.12 -2.85 -25.75
CA TRP A 444 -12.41 -1.72 -26.32
C TRP A 444 -13.18 -1.15 -27.51
N VAL A 445 -13.28 0.16 -27.55
CA VAL A 445 -14.06 0.87 -28.57
C VAL A 445 -13.11 1.40 -29.63
N TRP A 446 -13.35 1.05 -30.90
CA TRP A 446 -12.63 1.64 -32.03
C TRP A 446 -13.05 3.09 -32.23
N HIS A 447 -12.08 3.95 -32.53
CA HIS A 447 -12.38 5.32 -32.88
C HIS A 447 -11.83 5.71 -34.25
N GLU A 448 -12.75 6.05 -35.15
CA GLU A 448 -12.45 6.31 -36.55
C GLU A 448 -11.52 7.50 -36.73
N CYS A 449 -11.64 8.53 -35.89
CA CYS A 449 -10.81 9.73 -36.00
C CYS A 449 -9.34 9.50 -35.63
N HIS A 450 -9.04 8.50 -34.81
CA HIS A 450 -7.68 8.20 -34.33
C HIS A 450 -7.10 6.91 -34.93
N GLY A 451 -7.93 6.10 -35.60
CA GLY A 451 -7.47 4.88 -36.25
C GLY A 451 -6.94 3.82 -35.28
N HIS A 452 -7.41 3.80 -34.03
CA HIS A 452 -7.06 2.78 -33.05
C HIS A 452 -8.19 2.52 -32.02
N TYR A 453 -7.98 1.50 -31.19
CA TYR A 453 -8.91 1.10 -30.11
C TYR A 453 -8.58 1.81 -28.81
N HIS A 454 -9.62 2.18 -28.06
CA HIS A 454 -9.49 2.74 -26.73
C HIS A 454 -9.84 1.71 -25.67
N SER A 455 -8.95 1.56 -24.69
CA SER A 455 -9.09 0.56 -23.62
C SER A 455 -9.68 1.12 -22.33
N MET A 456 -9.81 2.44 -22.23
CA MET A 456 -10.44 3.16 -21.13
C MET A 456 -11.22 4.37 -21.65
N ASP A 457 -12.41 4.59 -21.09
CA ASP A 457 -13.28 5.72 -21.48
C ASP A 457 -12.76 7.05 -20.91
N ILE A 458 -12.38 7.06 -19.62
CA ILE A 458 -11.85 8.24 -18.92
C ILE A 458 -10.58 7.84 -18.18
N PHE A 459 -9.42 8.23 -18.71
CA PHE A 459 -8.13 8.03 -18.02
C PHE A 459 -7.61 9.32 -17.39
N THR A 460 -7.86 10.50 -17.98
CA THR A 460 -7.46 11.78 -17.40
C THR A 460 -8.54 12.85 -17.48
N HIS A 461 -8.74 13.59 -16.39
CA HIS A 461 -9.52 14.82 -16.36
C HIS A 461 -8.61 16.04 -16.41
N TYR A 462 -8.98 17.03 -17.23
CA TYR A 462 -8.29 18.31 -17.35
C TYR A 462 -9.24 19.41 -16.88
N ASP A 463 -8.89 20.09 -15.80
CA ASP A 463 -9.76 21.10 -15.18
C ASP A 463 -9.05 22.46 -15.12
N ILE A 464 -9.79 23.53 -15.46
CA ILE A 464 -9.43 24.90 -15.09
C ILE A 464 -10.28 25.29 -13.88
N LEU A 465 -9.62 25.51 -12.76
CA LEU A 465 -10.24 25.86 -11.49
C LEU A 465 -10.04 27.34 -11.17
N THR A 466 -11.00 27.96 -10.48
CA THR A 466 -10.73 29.22 -9.79
C THR A 466 -9.81 28.97 -8.59
N PRO A 467 -9.18 30.02 -8.02
CA PRO A 467 -8.45 29.90 -6.76
C PRO A 467 -9.29 29.36 -5.59
N ASN A 468 -10.62 29.43 -5.69
CA ASN A 468 -11.56 28.88 -4.71
C ASN A 468 -11.89 27.39 -4.97
N GLY A 469 -11.32 26.77 -6.00
CA GLY A 469 -11.54 25.37 -6.36
C GLY A 469 -12.79 25.10 -7.22
N THR A 470 -13.48 26.14 -7.70
CA THR A 470 -14.65 25.92 -8.58
C THR A 470 -14.21 25.66 -10.00
N LYS A 471 -14.71 24.58 -10.63
CA LYS A 471 -14.46 24.28 -12.05
C LYS A 471 -15.06 25.36 -12.96
N VAL A 472 -14.25 25.89 -13.88
CA VAL A 472 -14.62 26.94 -14.84
C VAL A 472 -14.67 26.39 -16.26
N ALA A 473 -13.71 25.54 -16.60
CA ALA A 473 -13.71 24.78 -17.82
C ALA A 473 -13.24 23.37 -17.51
N GLU A 474 -13.78 22.43 -18.27
CA GLU A 474 -13.41 21.02 -18.23
C GLU A 474 -12.96 20.63 -19.63
N GLY A 475 -11.92 19.82 -19.67
CA GLY A 475 -11.48 19.06 -20.81
C GLY A 475 -11.16 17.65 -20.36
N HIS A 476 -10.94 16.81 -21.33
CA HIS A 476 -10.43 15.48 -21.12
C HIS A 476 -9.75 15.09 -22.42
N LYS A 477 -8.77 14.22 -22.32
CA LYS A 477 -8.38 13.45 -23.48
C LYS A 477 -9.47 12.42 -23.65
N ALA A 478 -10.35 12.60 -24.64
CA ALA A 478 -11.18 11.49 -25.04
C ALA A 478 -10.22 10.41 -25.50
N SER A 479 -10.53 9.17 -25.10
CA SER A 479 -10.23 8.03 -25.96
C SER A 479 -8.72 7.67 -25.90
N PHE A 480 -8.37 6.79 -24.93
CA PHE A 480 -6.97 6.48 -24.55
C PHE A 480 -6.45 5.17 -25.12
N CYS A 481 -5.23 5.24 -25.65
CA CYS A 481 -4.41 4.12 -26.06
C CYS A 481 -3.26 3.99 -25.06
N LEU A 482 -3.26 2.95 -24.23
CA LEU A 482 -2.18 2.76 -23.26
C LEU A 482 -1.02 2.03 -23.94
N GLU A 483 0.09 2.72 -24.19
CA GLU A 483 1.29 2.15 -24.79
C GLU A 483 2.61 2.65 -24.20
N ASP A 484 3.69 1.92 -24.48
CA ASP A 484 5.03 2.29 -24.05
C ASP A 484 5.69 3.22 -25.09
N THR A 485 5.43 4.53 -25.00
CA THR A 485 6.00 5.49 -25.95
C THR A 485 7.52 5.55 -25.83
N GLU A 486 8.06 5.54 -24.61
CA GLU A 486 9.49 5.46 -24.33
C GLU A 486 9.70 4.94 -22.89
N CYS A 487 10.90 4.42 -22.62
CA CYS A 487 11.22 3.81 -21.35
C CYS A 487 12.59 4.29 -20.84
N GLN A 488 12.82 4.11 -19.55
CA GLN A 488 14.14 4.29 -18.95
C GLN A 488 15.18 3.36 -19.59
N GLU A 489 16.46 3.72 -19.44
CA GLU A 489 17.57 2.89 -19.90
C GLU A 489 17.44 1.46 -19.36
N ASP A 490 17.76 0.46 -20.19
CA ASP A 490 17.64 -0.98 -19.91
C ASP A 490 16.20 -1.55 -19.76
N VAL A 491 15.15 -0.76 -20.00
CA VAL A 491 13.76 -1.24 -20.02
C VAL A 491 13.25 -1.35 -21.46
N SER A 492 12.74 -2.52 -21.83
CA SER A 492 12.16 -2.76 -23.15
C SER A 492 10.65 -2.45 -23.18
N LYS A 493 10.22 -1.73 -24.22
CA LYS A 493 8.80 -1.53 -24.55
C LYS A 493 8.08 -2.85 -24.76
N ARG A 494 6.82 -2.94 -24.32
CA ARG A 494 6.00 -4.15 -24.40
C ARG A 494 4.61 -3.90 -24.99
N TYR A 495 4.01 -2.75 -24.68
CA TYR A 495 2.64 -2.41 -25.06
C TYR A 495 2.62 -1.45 -26.24
N GLU A 496 1.71 -1.71 -27.18
CA GLU A 496 1.55 -0.95 -28.42
C GLU A 496 0.09 -1.05 -28.87
N CYS A 497 -0.53 0.06 -29.24
CA CYS A 497 -1.94 0.06 -29.63
C CYS A 497 -2.17 -0.32 -31.09
N ALA A 498 -1.15 -0.20 -31.93
CA ALA A 498 -1.22 -0.56 -33.34
C ALA A 498 -1.64 -2.03 -33.52
N ASN A 499 -2.38 -2.32 -34.59
CA ASN A 499 -2.79 -3.68 -34.97
C ASN A 499 -3.56 -4.45 -33.88
N PHE A 500 -4.34 -3.74 -33.05
CA PHE A 500 -5.06 -4.36 -31.93
C PHE A 500 -4.11 -5.08 -30.95
N GLY A 501 -2.96 -4.45 -30.67
CA GLY A 501 -1.99 -4.93 -29.71
C GLY A 501 -2.50 -4.92 -28.27
N GLU A 502 -1.75 -5.55 -27.37
CA GLU A 502 -2.04 -5.43 -25.93
C GLU A 502 -1.74 -3.99 -25.48
N GLN A 503 -2.62 -3.44 -24.62
CA GLN A 503 -2.48 -2.10 -24.08
C GLN A 503 -2.11 -2.14 -22.60
N GLY A 504 -1.29 -1.18 -22.20
CA GLY A 504 -0.76 -1.02 -20.85
C GLY A 504 0.45 -0.09 -20.82
N ILE A 505 0.95 0.18 -19.62
CA ILE A 505 2.20 0.93 -19.42
C ILE A 505 3.14 0.09 -18.56
N THR A 506 4.26 -0.33 -19.13
CA THR A 506 5.27 -1.14 -18.44
C THR A 506 5.97 -0.33 -17.34
N VAL A 507 6.37 -1.03 -16.27
CA VAL A 507 7.14 -0.42 -15.18
C VAL A 507 8.42 0.23 -15.72
N GLY A 508 8.63 1.51 -15.43
CA GLY A 508 9.77 2.28 -15.92
C GLY A 508 9.58 2.87 -17.33
N CYS A 509 8.41 2.69 -17.94
CA CYS A 509 8.00 3.33 -19.17
C CYS A 509 7.00 4.46 -18.93
N TRP A 510 6.74 5.24 -19.97
CA TRP A 510 5.69 6.25 -19.98
C TRP A 510 4.93 6.28 -21.30
N ASP A 511 3.68 6.72 -21.18
CA ASP A 511 2.80 7.00 -22.30
C ASP A 511 2.76 8.52 -22.54
N LEU A 512 3.01 8.96 -23.77
CA LEU A 512 3.12 10.38 -24.13
C LEU A 512 2.01 10.79 -25.10
N TYR A 513 1.09 11.59 -24.61
CA TYR A 513 0.12 12.32 -25.40
C TYR A 513 0.63 13.72 -25.70
N ARG A 514 1.12 13.91 -26.93
CA ARG A 514 1.72 15.18 -27.37
C ARG A 514 0.66 16.26 -27.57
N HIS A 515 1.01 17.51 -27.30
CA HIS A 515 0.12 18.68 -27.40
C HIS A 515 -0.56 18.88 -28.78
N ASP A 516 -0.01 18.32 -29.86
CA ASP A 516 -0.46 18.48 -31.24
C ASP A 516 -1.60 17.52 -31.65
N ILE A 517 -1.85 16.47 -30.85
CA ILE A 517 -2.90 15.49 -31.15
C ILE A 517 -4.29 16.04 -30.81
N ASP A 518 -5.33 15.41 -31.38
CA ASP A 518 -6.72 15.79 -31.11
C ASP A 518 -7.14 15.41 -29.68
N CYS A 519 -8.04 16.22 -29.10
CA CYS A 519 -8.51 16.13 -27.71
C CYS A 519 -7.45 16.34 -26.62
N GLN A 520 -6.23 16.76 -26.99
CA GLN A 520 -5.19 17.09 -26.02
C GLN A 520 -5.21 18.59 -25.68
N TRP A 521 -6.35 19.03 -25.13
CA TRP A 521 -6.58 20.43 -24.75
C TRP A 521 -7.70 20.59 -23.72
N ILE A 522 -7.83 21.82 -23.22
CA ILE A 522 -9.06 22.32 -22.59
C ILE A 522 -9.64 23.41 -23.49
N ASP A 523 -10.92 23.31 -23.83
CA ASP A 523 -11.62 24.36 -24.57
C ASP A 523 -11.91 25.55 -23.65
N ILE A 524 -11.20 26.65 -23.88
CA ILE A 524 -11.25 27.86 -23.06
C ILE A 524 -12.02 29.00 -23.76
N THR A 525 -12.81 28.68 -24.78
CA THR A 525 -13.57 29.68 -25.57
C THR A 525 -14.46 30.56 -24.69
N ASP A 526 -15.10 29.96 -23.68
CA ASP A 526 -16.04 30.65 -22.78
C ASP A 526 -15.38 31.19 -21.50
N VAL A 527 -14.07 30.94 -21.33
CA VAL A 527 -13.32 31.32 -20.12
C VAL A 527 -12.95 32.80 -20.21
N LYS A 528 -13.25 33.55 -19.16
CA LYS A 528 -12.89 34.97 -19.07
C LYS A 528 -11.41 35.14 -18.69
N PRO A 529 -10.78 36.29 -18.99
CA PRO A 529 -9.47 36.61 -18.45
C PRO A 529 -9.46 36.58 -16.92
N GLY A 530 -8.40 36.03 -16.33
CA GLY A 530 -8.29 35.83 -14.89
C GLY A 530 -7.09 34.98 -14.46
N ASN A 531 -6.98 34.76 -13.15
CA ASN A 531 -6.04 33.81 -12.57
C ASN A 531 -6.80 32.54 -12.21
N TYR A 532 -6.21 31.41 -12.57
CA TYR A 532 -6.78 30.08 -12.47
C TYR A 532 -5.72 29.08 -12.01
N ILE A 533 -6.18 27.89 -11.65
CA ILE A 533 -5.34 26.72 -11.39
C ILE A 533 -5.65 25.71 -12.48
N LEU A 534 -4.64 25.31 -13.25
CA LEU A 534 -4.74 24.19 -14.16
C LEU A 534 -4.52 22.91 -13.35
N GLN A 535 -5.45 21.97 -13.43
CA GLN A 535 -5.35 20.67 -12.79
C GLN A 535 -5.47 19.55 -13.83
N VAL A 536 -4.61 18.55 -13.70
CA VAL A 536 -4.69 17.31 -14.47
C VAL A 536 -4.72 16.15 -13.48
N VAL A 537 -5.72 15.28 -13.58
CA VAL A 537 -5.88 14.11 -12.70
C VAL A 537 -5.89 12.84 -13.53
N ILE A 538 -4.98 11.91 -13.23
CA ILE A 538 -4.88 10.59 -13.85
C ILE A 538 -5.69 9.58 -13.04
N ASN A 539 -6.34 8.61 -13.71
CA ASN A 539 -7.17 7.57 -13.10
C ASN A 539 -8.12 8.13 -12.02
N PRO A 540 -8.94 9.15 -12.35
CA PRO A 540 -9.69 9.94 -11.39
C PRO A 540 -10.78 9.16 -10.65
N ASN A 541 -11.26 8.07 -11.26
CA ASN A 541 -12.32 7.21 -10.71
C ASN A 541 -11.77 5.98 -9.95
N PHE A 542 -10.44 5.86 -9.80
CA PHE A 542 -9.79 4.71 -9.18
C PHE A 542 -10.16 3.38 -9.85
N GLU A 543 -10.35 3.39 -11.18
CA GLU A 543 -10.83 2.22 -11.92
C GLU A 543 -9.81 1.08 -11.94
N VAL A 544 -8.53 1.44 -12.00
CA VAL A 544 -7.40 0.53 -11.94
C VAL A 544 -6.66 0.76 -10.63
N ALA A 545 -6.17 -0.31 -10.02
CA ALA A 545 -5.43 -0.25 -8.78
C ALA A 545 -4.03 0.33 -8.94
N GLU A 546 -3.65 1.19 -8.00
CA GLU A 546 -2.33 1.79 -7.91
C GLU A 546 -1.81 1.71 -6.47
N SER A 547 -0.49 1.77 -6.32
CA SER A 547 0.16 1.71 -5.00
C SER A 547 0.07 3.04 -4.25
N ASP A 548 -0.06 4.15 -4.97
CA ASP A 548 -0.30 5.49 -4.45
C ASP A 548 -1.27 6.19 -5.40
N PHE A 549 -2.29 6.87 -4.86
CA PHE A 549 -3.22 7.69 -5.64
C PHE A 549 -3.07 9.18 -5.35
N THR A 550 -2.25 9.52 -4.36
CA THR A 550 -2.11 10.91 -3.88
C THR A 550 -1.22 11.77 -4.79
N ASN A 551 -0.49 11.13 -5.68
CA ASN A 551 0.39 11.68 -6.72
C ASN A 551 -0.24 11.68 -8.13
N ASN A 552 -1.47 11.17 -8.29
CA ASN A 552 -2.18 11.14 -9.58
C ASN A 552 -2.59 12.52 -10.10
N ALA A 553 -2.62 13.52 -9.23
CA ALA A 553 -3.04 14.88 -9.57
C ALA A 553 -1.84 15.82 -9.68
N MET A 554 -1.84 16.66 -10.70
CA MET A 554 -0.88 17.73 -10.92
C MET A 554 -1.63 19.08 -10.91
N LYS A 555 -1.00 20.12 -10.35
CA LYS A 555 -1.53 21.49 -10.34
C LYS A 555 -0.48 22.46 -10.89
N CYS A 556 -0.94 23.46 -11.64
CA CYS A 556 -0.14 24.61 -12.09
C CYS A 556 -0.89 25.93 -11.85
N ASN A 557 -0.13 27.00 -11.62
CA ASN A 557 -0.68 28.35 -11.69
C ASN A 557 -0.87 28.75 -13.16
N CYS A 558 -2.06 29.27 -13.46
CA CYS A 558 -2.46 29.61 -14.82
C CYS A 558 -3.02 31.04 -14.86
N LYS A 559 -2.35 31.94 -15.58
CA LYS A 559 -2.83 33.31 -15.80
C LYS A 559 -3.26 33.46 -17.25
N TYR A 560 -4.48 33.92 -17.48
CA TYR A 560 -5.04 34.12 -18.82
C TYR A 560 -5.49 35.58 -18.98
N ASP A 561 -4.98 36.29 -19.98
CA ASP A 561 -5.34 37.70 -20.23
C ASP A 561 -6.33 37.90 -21.39
N GLY A 562 -6.78 36.81 -22.03
CA GLY A 562 -7.64 36.85 -23.22
C GLY A 562 -6.87 36.77 -24.55
N HIS A 563 -5.55 36.82 -24.54
CA HIS A 563 -4.70 36.68 -25.73
C HIS A 563 -3.56 35.68 -25.54
N ARG A 564 -3.03 35.58 -24.32
CA ARG A 564 -1.92 34.72 -23.91
C ARG A 564 -2.27 34.03 -22.61
N ILE A 565 -1.56 32.93 -22.37
CA ILE A 565 -1.63 32.17 -21.14
C ILE A 565 -0.23 31.95 -20.58
N TRP A 566 -0.10 32.04 -19.27
CA TRP A 566 1.13 31.73 -18.55
C TRP A 566 0.86 30.59 -17.59
N VAL A 567 1.42 29.43 -17.89
CA VAL A 567 1.41 28.25 -17.02
C VAL A 567 2.75 28.17 -16.31
N HIS A 568 2.75 28.15 -14.98
CA HIS A 568 3.97 28.16 -14.17
C HIS A 568 3.75 27.49 -12.82
N ASN A 569 4.84 27.18 -12.13
CA ASN A 569 4.85 26.46 -10.85
C ASN A 569 4.04 25.16 -10.93
N CYS A 570 4.18 24.40 -12.00
CA CYS A 570 3.57 23.08 -12.11
C CYS A 570 4.23 22.11 -11.14
N HIS A 571 3.43 21.38 -10.37
CA HIS A 571 3.92 20.34 -9.47
C HIS A 571 2.88 19.24 -9.25
N ILE A 572 3.36 18.07 -8.84
CA ILE A 572 2.49 16.97 -8.40
C ILE A 572 1.85 17.37 -7.06
N GLY A 573 0.59 17.01 -6.84
CA GLY A 573 -0.25 17.48 -5.74
C GLY A 573 0.33 17.25 -4.34
N ASP A 574 1.17 16.24 -4.18
CA ASP A 574 1.78 15.87 -2.91
C ASP A 574 3.29 16.21 -2.83
N ALA A 575 3.84 16.90 -3.83
CA ALA A 575 5.26 17.26 -3.90
C ALA A 575 5.66 18.35 -2.87
N PHE A 576 4.71 19.15 -2.41
CA PHE A 576 4.93 20.23 -1.46
C PHE A 576 4.44 19.89 -0.05
N SER A 577 5.08 20.54 0.92
CA SER A 577 4.60 20.67 2.29
C SER A 577 3.21 21.30 2.34
N GLU A 578 2.42 21.03 3.39
CA GLU A 578 1.06 21.59 3.51
C GLU A 578 1.10 23.13 3.54
N GLU A 579 2.08 23.71 4.23
CA GLU A 579 2.28 25.16 4.26
C GLU A 579 2.70 25.70 2.90
N ALA A 580 3.62 25.02 2.21
CA ALA A 580 4.05 25.41 0.87
C ALA A 580 2.91 25.33 -0.15
N ASN A 581 2.06 24.30 -0.09
CA ASN A 581 0.89 24.16 -0.94
C ASN A 581 -0.17 25.24 -0.66
N ARG A 582 -0.39 25.61 0.61
CA ARG A 582 -1.27 26.75 0.95
C ARG A 582 -0.73 28.09 0.42
N ARG A 583 0.59 28.28 0.39
CA ARG A 583 1.21 29.47 -0.21
C ARG A 583 1.02 29.49 -1.72
N PHE A 584 1.13 28.34 -2.38
CA PHE A 584 0.84 28.17 -3.80
C PHE A 584 -0.62 28.57 -4.12
N GLU A 585 -1.60 28.02 -3.41
CA GLU A 585 -3.03 28.31 -3.65
C GLU A 585 -3.40 29.78 -3.36
N ARG A 586 -2.72 30.42 -2.40
CA ARG A 586 -2.96 31.83 -2.06
C ARG A 586 -2.41 32.81 -3.10
N TYR A 587 -1.38 32.41 -3.86
CA TYR A 587 -0.71 33.23 -4.86
C TYR A 587 -0.74 32.55 -6.23
N PRO A 588 -1.90 32.52 -6.92
CA PRO A 588 -2.04 31.87 -8.22
C PRO A 588 -1.35 32.61 -9.37
N GLY A 589 -0.56 33.66 -9.12
CA GLY A 589 0.04 34.44 -10.20
C GLY A 589 1.20 35.34 -9.80
N GLN A 590 2.05 35.59 -10.79
CA GLN A 590 3.09 36.62 -10.75
C GLN A 590 2.50 38.02 -10.59
N THR A 591 3.07 38.80 -9.66
CA THR A 591 2.74 40.23 -9.46
C THR A 591 3.36 41.13 -10.53
N SER A 592 4.25 40.61 -11.39
CA SER A 592 4.90 41.35 -12.48
C SER A 592 5.13 40.45 -13.71
N ASN A 593 5.25 41.04 -14.90
CA ASN A 593 5.57 40.32 -16.14
C ASN A 593 7.04 39.83 -16.23
N GLN A 594 7.77 39.79 -15.11
CA GLN A 594 9.13 39.27 -15.05
C GLN A 594 9.13 37.88 -14.40
N ILE A 595 9.69 36.92 -15.13
CA ILE A 595 10.11 35.62 -14.61
C ILE A 595 11.32 35.91 -13.72
N ILE A 596 11.20 35.67 -12.41
CA ILE A 596 12.33 35.69 -11.48
C ILE A 596 12.98 34.30 -11.51
#